data_AF-A0A3D5BMU1-F1
#
_entry.id   AF-A0A3D5BMU1-F1
#
_cell.length_a   1.000
_cell.length_b   1.000
_cell.length_c   1.000
_cell.angle_alpha   90.00
_cell.angle_beta   90.00
_cell.angle_gamma   90.00
#
_symmetry.space_group_name_H-M   'P 1'
#
loop_
_entity.id
_entity.type
_entity.pdbx_description
1 polymer ?
#
loop_
_entity_poly.entity_id
_entity_poly.type
_entity_poly.pdbx_seq_one_letter_code
_entity_poly.pdbx_strand_id
1 'polypeptide(L)'
;VRMTPKYACENEFQTQMNKTEGEIFIWANSHFGSINLNHPGPASQAVLQYFANCSCPISGVLLALSLYPYTSDIWPIRSEDMSFKYLFHSIEIILNIRTDKRIHQLLYQFEQSIKFKQAMHIATIFISERCISANICPEVMMYVRKVHAEPMVLQ
;
A
#
# COMPACT_ATOMS: atom_id res chain seq x y z
N VAL A 1 -3.63 -15.88 -27.27
CA VAL A 1 -4.50 -15.99 -26.07
C VAL A 1 -4.37 -14.69 -25.29
N ARG A 2 -5.44 -13.89 -25.12
CA ARG A 2 -5.38 -12.68 -24.28
C ARG A 2 -5.32 -13.14 -22.82
N MET A 3 -4.19 -12.94 -22.15
CA MET A 3 -4.08 -13.15 -20.71
C MET A 3 -5.05 -12.21 -19.99
N THR A 4 -5.86 -12.76 -19.08
CA THR A 4 -6.69 -11.91 -18.20
C THR A 4 -5.78 -11.22 -17.18
N PRO A 5 -6.17 -10.05 -16.65
CA PRO A 5 -5.35 -9.32 -15.67
C PRO A 5 -4.97 -10.19 -14.46
N LYS A 6 -5.85 -11.10 -14.03
CA LYS A 6 -5.59 -12.05 -12.94
C LYS A 6 -4.45 -13.01 -13.27
N TYR A 7 -4.43 -13.61 -14.45
CA TYR A 7 -3.34 -14.52 -14.85
C TYR A 7 -2.01 -13.80 -14.96
N ALA A 8 -2.02 -12.55 -15.45
CA ALA A 8 -0.81 -11.75 -15.49
C ALA A 8 -0.29 -11.44 -14.09
N CYS A 9 -1.17 -11.06 -13.15
CA CYS A 9 -0.77 -10.79 -11.76
C CYS A 9 -0.19 -12.03 -11.08
N GLU A 10 -0.83 -13.20 -11.27
CA GLU A 10 -0.33 -14.46 -10.70
C GLU A 10 1.04 -14.84 -11.28
N ASN A 11 1.22 -14.71 -12.59
CA ASN A 11 2.50 -15.02 -13.21
C ASN A 11 3.63 -14.12 -12.70
N GLU A 12 3.34 -12.83 -12.49
CA GLU A 12 4.31 -11.90 -11.90
C GLU A 12 4.61 -12.25 -10.44
N PHE A 13 3.57 -12.53 -9.65
CA PHE A 13 3.72 -12.96 -8.26
C PHE A 13 4.63 -14.20 -8.17
N GLN A 14 4.31 -15.27 -8.91
CA GLN A 14 5.12 -16.49 -8.93
C GLN A 14 6.56 -16.22 -9.39
N THR A 15 6.75 -15.35 -10.38
CA THR A 15 8.09 -14.98 -10.87
C THR A 15 8.93 -14.33 -9.77
N GLN A 16 8.36 -13.43 -8.98
CA GLN A 16 9.08 -12.80 -7.87
C GLN A 16 9.30 -13.76 -6.71
N MET A 17 8.29 -14.54 -6.33
CA MET A 17 8.42 -15.51 -5.25
C MET A 17 9.51 -16.54 -5.53
N ASN A 18 9.66 -16.99 -6.78
CA ASN A 18 10.77 -17.87 -7.17
C ASN A 18 12.15 -17.20 -7.05
N LYS A 19 12.24 -15.88 -7.24
CA LYS A 19 13.50 -15.11 -7.11
C LYS A 19 13.86 -14.81 -5.66
N THR A 20 12.87 -14.71 -4.79
CA THR A 20 13.03 -14.37 -3.37
C THR A 20 12.89 -15.59 -2.46
N GLU A 21 12.93 -16.81 -3.01
CA GLU A 21 12.74 -18.07 -2.28
C GLU A 21 11.44 -18.10 -1.44
N GLY A 22 10.43 -17.38 -1.92
CA GLY A 22 9.11 -17.29 -1.30
C GLY A 22 9.03 -16.28 -0.15
N GLU A 23 10.00 -15.39 0.02
CA GLU A 23 10.06 -14.49 1.18
C GLU A 23 9.39 -13.14 0.94
N ILE A 24 9.54 -12.57 -0.27
CA ILE A 24 9.17 -11.17 -0.53
C ILE A 24 8.51 -11.01 -1.89
N PHE A 25 7.39 -10.29 -1.90
CA PHE A 25 6.75 -9.78 -3.11
C PHE A 25 6.58 -8.26 -3.01
N ILE A 26 7.17 -7.53 -3.97
CA ILE A 26 7.13 -6.07 -4.00
C ILE A 26 6.89 -5.58 -5.43
N TRP A 27 5.85 -4.76 -5.61
CA TRP A 27 5.59 -4.04 -6.85
C TRP A 27 5.69 -2.54 -6.62
N ALA A 28 6.77 -1.92 -7.09
CA ALA A 28 7.01 -0.48 -6.95
C ALA A 28 6.67 0.33 -8.21
N ASN A 29 6.45 -0.33 -9.34
CA ASN A 29 6.17 0.36 -10.59
C ASN A 29 4.78 0.98 -10.56
N SER A 30 4.66 2.21 -11.07
CA SER A 30 3.38 2.92 -11.22
C SER A 30 2.43 2.25 -12.21
N HIS A 31 2.93 1.31 -13.02
CA HIS A 31 2.16 0.61 -14.04
C HIS A 31 2.28 -0.89 -13.86
N PHE A 32 1.25 -1.63 -14.27
CA PHE A 32 1.27 -3.06 -14.49
C PHE A 32 0.76 -3.37 -15.90
N GLY A 33 1.67 -3.72 -16.82
CA GLY A 33 1.37 -3.71 -18.25
C GLY A 33 0.92 -2.31 -18.70
N SER A 34 -0.27 -2.18 -19.28
CA SER A 34 -0.86 -0.91 -19.69
C SER A 34 -1.71 -0.23 -18.60
N ILE A 35 -1.81 -0.82 -17.40
CA ILE A 35 -2.67 -0.32 -16.32
C ILE A 35 -1.87 0.63 -15.44
N ASN A 36 -2.28 1.89 -15.34
CA ASN A 36 -1.70 2.86 -14.41
C ASN A 36 -2.33 2.69 -13.01
N LEU A 37 -1.52 2.27 -12.03
CA LEU A 37 -1.94 1.99 -10.66
C LEU A 37 -2.22 3.25 -9.83
N ASN A 38 -1.74 4.41 -10.29
CA ASN A 38 -2.00 5.70 -9.64
C ASN A 38 -3.27 6.38 -10.14
N HIS A 39 -3.89 5.87 -11.20
CA HIS A 39 -5.09 6.47 -11.80
C HIS A 39 -6.36 5.75 -11.31
N PRO A 40 -7.43 6.49 -10.99
CA PRO A 40 -8.73 5.90 -10.66
C PRO A 40 -9.25 4.99 -11.77
N GLY A 41 -9.54 3.74 -11.43
CA GLY A 41 -10.12 2.80 -12.40
C GLY A 41 -10.30 1.38 -11.84
N PRO A 42 -11.30 0.61 -12.35
CA PRO A 42 -11.56 -0.74 -11.85
C PRO A 42 -10.37 -1.68 -12.05
N ALA A 43 -9.67 -1.57 -13.18
CA ALA A 43 -8.49 -2.38 -13.47
C ALA A 43 -7.33 -2.06 -12.52
N SER A 44 -7.13 -0.79 -12.18
CA SER A 44 -6.12 -0.34 -11.21
C SER A 44 -6.42 -0.91 -9.81
N GLN A 45 -7.65 -0.75 -9.31
CA GLN A 45 -8.05 -1.31 -8.01
C GLN A 45 -7.97 -2.84 -7.98
N ALA A 46 -8.32 -3.52 -9.07
CA ALA A 46 -8.23 -4.98 -9.13
C ALA A 46 -6.77 -5.47 -9.02
N VAL A 47 -5.82 -4.81 -9.68
CA VAL A 47 -4.39 -5.15 -9.58
C VAL A 47 -3.87 -4.83 -8.18
N LEU A 48 -4.18 -3.63 -7.67
CA LEU A 48 -3.79 -3.23 -6.31
C LEU A 48 -4.33 -4.20 -5.25
N GLN A 49 -5.59 -4.63 -5.38
CA GLN A 49 -6.19 -5.63 -4.50
C GLN A 49 -5.51 -6.98 -4.59
N TYR A 50 -5.19 -7.45 -5.81
CA TYR A 50 -4.46 -8.70 -5.98
C TYR A 50 -3.11 -8.66 -5.26
N PHE A 51 -2.31 -7.64 -5.55
CA PHE A 51 -0.97 -7.50 -4.98
C PHE A 51 -0.98 -7.25 -3.47
N ALA A 52 -1.95 -6.47 -2.97
CA ALA A 52 -2.13 -6.29 -1.53
C ALA A 52 -2.43 -7.61 -0.82
N ASN A 53 -3.27 -8.47 -1.43
CA ASN A 53 -3.57 -9.81 -0.88
C ASN A 53 -2.39 -10.79 -0.99
N CYS A 54 -1.42 -10.51 -1.87
CA CYS A 54 -0.11 -11.17 -1.91
C CYS A 54 0.92 -10.52 -0.96
N SER A 55 0.46 -9.76 0.04
CA SER A 55 1.29 -9.07 1.03
C SER A 55 2.25 -8.01 0.47
N CYS A 56 1.97 -7.43 -0.70
CA CYS A 56 2.73 -6.29 -1.19
C CYS A 56 2.33 -5.00 -0.45
N PRO A 57 3.19 -4.43 0.41
CA PRO A 57 2.85 -3.24 1.19
C PRO A 57 2.59 -2.00 0.35
N ILE A 58 3.32 -1.80 -0.76
CA ILE A 58 3.13 -0.64 -1.64
C ILE A 58 1.73 -0.67 -2.26
N SER A 59 1.35 -1.83 -2.79
CA SER A 59 0.02 -2.01 -3.38
C SER A 59 -1.08 -1.91 -2.33
N GLY A 60 -0.86 -2.42 -1.11
CA GLY A 60 -1.82 -2.29 -0.02
C GLY A 60 -2.00 -0.83 0.46
N VAL A 61 -0.94 -0.03 0.54
CA VAL A 61 -1.05 1.41 0.81
C VAL A 61 -1.81 2.13 -0.30
N LEU A 62 -1.46 1.89 -1.57
CA LEU A 62 -2.15 2.53 -2.70
C LEU A 62 -3.63 2.09 -2.80
N LEU A 63 -3.92 0.83 -2.51
CA LEU A 63 -5.28 0.33 -2.43
C LEU A 63 -6.05 1.03 -1.31
N ALA A 64 -5.45 1.17 -0.13
CA ALA A 64 -6.09 1.84 0.99
C ALA A 64 -6.46 3.30 0.66
N LEU A 65 -5.58 4.02 -0.03
CA LEU A 65 -5.88 5.36 -0.56
C LEU A 65 -7.06 5.33 -1.54
N SER A 66 -7.07 4.37 -2.46
CA SER A 66 -8.15 4.24 -3.45
C SER A 66 -9.51 3.93 -2.82
N LEU A 67 -9.51 3.26 -1.67
CA LEU A 67 -10.72 2.87 -0.94
C LEU A 67 -11.22 3.98 -0.01
N TYR A 68 -10.39 4.96 0.32
CA TYR A 68 -10.74 6.00 1.29
C TYR A 68 -11.81 6.94 0.71
N PRO A 69 -12.98 7.10 1.36
CA PRO A 69 -14.11 7.78 0.74
C PRO A 69 -13.91 9.28 0.48
N TYR A 70 -13.00 9.92 1.20
CA TYR A 70 -12.89 11.39 1.28
C TYR A 70 -11.72 11.96 0.45
N THR A 71 -11.15 11.19 -0.49
CA THR A 71 -10.14 11.70 -1.42
C THR A 71 -10.76 12.50 -2.57
N SER A 72 -10.00 13.44 -3.14
CA SER A 72 -10.41 14.20 -4.34
C SER A 72 -10.63 13.30 -5.57
N ASP A 73 -9.82 12.24 -5.68
CA ASP A 73 -9.88 11.30 -6.80
C ASP A 73 -11.13 10.41 -6.70
N ILE A 74 -11.87 10.28 -7.81
CA ILE A 74 -13.09 9.48 -7.84
C ILE A 74 -12.79 8.03 -8.19
N TRP A 75 -12.54 7.22 -7.16
CA TRP A 75 -12.35 5.77 -7.31
C TRP A 75 -13.67 4.99 -7.41
N PRO A 76 -13.72 3.90 -8.22
CA PRO A 76 -14.93 3.12 -8.44
C PRO A 76 -15.48 2.43 -7.19
N ILE A 77 -14.59 1.85 -6.38
CA ILE A 77 -14.95 1.17 -5.13
C ILE A 77 -14.35 1.95 -3.97
N ARG A 78 -15.18 2.25 -2.97
CA ARG A 78 -14.78 2.95 -1.74
C ARG A 78 -15.32 2.19 -0.53
N SER A 79 -14.52 2.09 0.50
CA SER A 79 -14.89 1.46 1.77
C SER A 79 -13.90 1.91 2.83
N GLU A 80 -14.37 2.71 3.78
CA GLU A 80 -13.56 3.20 4.88
C GLU A 80 -12.97 2.03 5.71
N ASP A 81 -13.77 1.00 5.98
CA ASP A 81 -13.32 -0.17 6.74
C ASP A 81 -12.24 -0.98 6.01
N MET A 82 -12.36 -1.14 4.68
CA MET A 82 -11.33 -1.83 3.91
C MET A 82 -10.09 -0.95 3.76
N SER A 83 -10.26 0.37 3.62
CA SER A 83 -9.16 1.34 3.64
C SER A 83 -8.36 1.21 4.94
N PHE A 84 -9.04 1.21 6.09
CA PHE A 84 -8.42 0.96 7.40
C PHE A 84 -7.65 -0.37 7.43
N LYS A 85 -8.31 -1.48 7.07
CA LYS A 85 -7.69 -2.82 7.13
C LYS A 85 -6.43 -2.92 6.27
N TYR A 86 -6.51 -2.51 5.00
CA TYR A 86 -5.37 -2.58 4.10
C TYR A 86 -4.24 -1.63 4.50
N LEU A 87 -4.56 -0.43 5.01
CA LEU A 87 -3.56 0.54 5.41
C LEU A 87 -2.72 0.03 6.58
N PHE A 88 -3.38 -0.38 7.67
CA PHE A 88 -2.66 -0.83 8.87
C PHE A 88 -1.91 -2.13 8.65
N HIS A 89 -2.50 -3.09 7.91
CA HIS A 89 -1.80 -4.30 7.53
C HIS A 89 -0.53 -4.01 6.71
N SER A 90 -0.61 -3.05 5.77
CA SER A 90 0.55 -2.67 4.95
C SER A 90 1.62 -1.96 5.77
N ILE A 91 1.25 -1.13 6.74
CA ILE A 91 2.21 -0.46 7.64
C ILE A 91 2.92 -1.50 8.51
N GLU A 92 2.21 -2.50 9.03
CA GLU A 92 2.83 -3.61 9.76
C GLU A 92 3.84 -4.37 8.91
N ILE A 93 3.49 -4.69 7.66
CA ILE A 93 4.41 -5.34 6.73
C ILE A 93 5.65 -4.45 6.51
N ILE A 94 5.48 -3.15 6.24
CA ILE A 94 6.61 -2.22 6.07
C ILE A 94 7.53 -2.25 7.29
N LEU A 95 6.96 -2.15 8.50
CA LEU A 95 7.74 -2.19 9.73
C LEU A 95 8.53 -3.48 9.89
N ASN A 96 7.96 -4.63 9.51
CA ASN A 96 8.60 -5.93 9.62
C ASN A 96 9.74 -6.13 8.60
N ILE A 97 9.64 -5.52 7.42
CA ILE A 97 10.60 -5.75 6.32
C ILE A 97 11.55 -4.57 6.07
N ARG A 98 11.39 -3.44 6.79
CA ARG A 98 12.16 -2.19 6.55
C ARG A 98 13.68 -2.36 6.62
N THR A 99 14.17 -3.35 7.37
CA THR A 99 15.60 -3.62 7.54
C THR A 99 16.14 -4.63 6.52
N ASP A 100 15.29 -5.22 5.68
CA ASP A 100 15.71 -6.14 4.65
C ASP A 100 16.47 -5.39 3.55
N LYS A 101 17.77 -5.72 3.41
CA LYS A 101 18.69 -5.03 2.50
C LYS A 101 18.29 -5.15 1.03
N ARG A 102 17.50 -6.16 0.64
CA ARG A 102 17.07 -6.40 -0.75
C ARG A 102 16.06 -5.35 -1.22
N ILE A 103 15.27 -4.81 -0.29
CA ILE A 103 14.15 -3.91 -0.59
C ILE A 103 14.20 -2.57 0.15
N HIS A 104 15.12 -2.41 1.09
CA HIS A 104 15.25 -1.21 1.92
C HIS A 104 15.27 0.08 1.10
N GLN A 105 16.09 0.15 0.05
CA GLN A 105 16.20 1.34 -0.80
C GLN A 105 14.88 1.71 -1.49
N LEU A 106 14.17 0.68 -1.97
CA LEU A 106 12.91 0.83 -2.67
C LEU A 106 11.80 1.28 -1.70
N LEU A 107 11.75 0.69 -0.50
CA LEU A 107 10.81 1.11 0.54
C LEU A 107 11.10 2.54 1.00
N TYR A 108 12.37 2.89 1.21
CA TYR A 108 12.75 4.25 1.57
C TYR A 108 12.26 5.26 0.51
N GLN A 109 12.45 4.98 -0.78
CA GLN A 109 11.94 5.82 -1.86
C GLN A 109 10.41 5.94 -1.84
N PHE A 110 9.71 4.84 -1.57
CA PHE A 110 8.25 4.87 -1.44
C PHE A 110 7.80 5.70 -0.24
N GLU A 111 8.45 5.58 0.92
CA GLU A 111 8.15 6.35 2.13
C GLU A 111 8.31 7.87 1.90
N GLN A 112 9.19 8.29 0.98
CA GLN A 112 9.33 9.70 0.61
C GLN A 112 8.23 10.21 -0.32
N SER A 113 7.44 9.32 -0.92
CA SER A 113 6.43 9.68 -1.92
C SER A 113 5.23 10.44 -1.34
N ILE A 114 4.60 11.27 -2.19
CA ILE A 114 3.37 11.99 -1.83
C ILE A 114 2.25 11.02 -1.43
N LYS A 115 2.11 9.90 -2.14
CA LYS A 115 1.09 8.88 -1.85
C LYS A 115 1.29 8.28 -0.45
N PHE A 116 2.54 7.99 -0.07
CA PHE A 116 2.81 7.49 1.27
C PHE A 116 2.50 8.52 2.36
N LYS A 117 2.89 9.78 2.17
CA LYS A 117 2.57 10.88 3.10
C LYS A 117 1.06 11.08 3.25
N GLN A 118 0.30 11.01 2.14
CA GLN A 118 -1.16 11.03 2.16
C GLN A 118 -1.73 9.86 2.97
N ALA A 119 -1.17 8.66 2.79
CA ALA A 119 -1.61 7.48 3.53
C ALA A 119 -1.33 7.62 5.03
N MET A 120 -0.18 8.17 5.43
CA MET A 120 0.13 8.43 6.83
C MET A 120 -0.81 9.47 7.46
N HIS A 121 -1.23 10.49 6.69
CA HIS A 121 -2.24 11.43 7.15
C HIS A 121 -3.61 10.75 7.35
N ILE A 122 -4.03 9.86 6.46
CA ILE A 122 -5.26 9.08 6.67
C ILE A 122 -5.11 8.13 7.87
N ALA A 123 -3.94 7.53 8.06
CA ALA A 123 -3.67 6.69 9.22
C ALA A 123 -3.80 7.47 10.54
N THR A 124 -3.38 8.75 10.60
CA THR A 124 -3.58 9.55 11.83
C THR A 124 -5.04 9.84 12.11
N ILE A 125 -5.86 10.09 11.08
CA ILE A 125 -7.31 10.21 11.22
C ILE A 125 -7.88 8.93 11.81
N PHE A 126 -7.58 7.77 11.23
CA PHE A 126 -8.04 6.48 11.75
C PHE A 126 -7.59 6.18 13.19
N ILE A 127 -6.35 6.51 13.55
CA ILE A 127 -5.89 6.39 14.95
C ILE A 127 -6.76 7.27 15.85
N SER A 128 -7.00 8.53 15.46
CA SER A 128 -7.78 9.45 16.30
C SER A 128 -9.23 8.98 16.50
N GLU A 129 -9.83 8.38 15.47
CA GLU A 129 -11.22 7.95 15.48
C GLU A 129 -11.42 6.54 16.06
N ARG A 130 -10.45 5.62 15.89
CA ARG A 130 -10.62 4.18 16.13
C ARG A 130 -9.62 3.57 17.13
N CYS A 131 -8.67 4.33 17.68
CA CYS A 131 -7.57 3.82 18.53
C CYS A 131 -8.05 2.90 19.68
N ILE A 132 -9.12 3.26 20.38
CA ILE A 132 -9.60 2.51 21.55
C ILE A 132 -10.31 1.21 21.13
N SER A 133 -11.05 1.23 20.02
CA SER A 133 -11.86 0.07 19.59
C SER A 133 -11.09 -0.96 18.76
N ALA A 134 -9.97 -0.56 18.13
CA ALA A 134 -9.31 -1.38 17.12
C ALA A 134 -8.02 -2.10 17.58
N ASN A 135 -7.58 -1.94 18.85
CA ASN A 135 -6.35 -2.56 19.39
C ASN A 135 -5.15 -2.40 18.44
N ILE A 136 -4.94 -1.19 17.92
CA ILE A 136 -3.86 -0.92 16.96
C ILE A 136 -2.51 -1.16 17.64
N CYS A 137 -1.61 -1.87 16.95
CA CYS A 137 -0.25 -2.14 17.40
C CYS A 137 0.49 -0.85 17.83
N PRO A 138 1.07 -0.79 19.04
CA PRO A 138 1.78 0.40 19.54
C PRO A 138 2.90 0.89 18.61
N GLU A 139 3.67 -0.01 18.03
CA GLU A 139 4.77 0.27 17.10
C GLU A 139 4.25 0.96 15.84
N VAL A 140 3.09 0.51 15.33
CA VAL A 140 2.42 1.15 14.20
C VAL A 140 1.97 2.57 14.57
N MET A 141 1.36 2.75 15.75
CA MET A 141 0.96 4.09 16.21
C MET A 141 2.15 5.04 16.35
N MET A 142 3.26 4.57 16.93
CA MET A 142 4.48 5.36 17.08
C MET A 142 5.07 5.74 15.72
N TYR A 143 5.12 4.79 14.79
CA TYR A 143 5.62 5.01 13.44
C TYR A 143 4.79 6.05 12.69
N VAL A 144 3.46 5.90 12.66
CA VAL A 144 2.55 6.83 11.98
C VAL A 144 2.68 8.25 12.54
N ARG A 145 2.72 8.40 13.86
CA ARG A 145 2.90 9.71 14.52
C ARG A 145 4.25 10.35 14.17
N LYS A 146 5.32 9.55 14.15
CA LYS A 146 6.66 10.03 13.78
C LYS A 146 6.66 10.55 12.35
N VAL A 147 6.19 9.74 11.38
CA VAL A 147 6.21 10.12 9.96
C VAL A 147 5.30 11.32 9.70
N HIS A 148 4.15 11.41 10.36
CA HIS A 148 3.26 12.56 10.20
C HIS A 148 3.84 13.87 10.76
N ALA A 149 4.68 13.79 11.81
CA ALA A 149 5.33 14.96 12.39
C ALA A 149 6.51 15.49 11.54
N GLU A 150 7.00 14.71 10.57
CA GLU A 150 8.05 15.18 9.67
C GLU A 150 7.47 16.21 8.66
N PRO A 151 8.07 17.41 8.54
CA PRO A 151 7.54 18.45 7.66
C PRO A 151 7.51 17.97 6.21
N MET A 152 6.40 18.25 5.51
CA MET A 152 6.31 18.05 4.06
C MET A 152 7.28 19.00 3.36
N VAL A 153 8.52 18.57 3.13
CA VAL A 153 9.43 19.24 2.22
C VAL A 153 8.90 19.02 0.81
N LEU A 154 8.18 20.00 0.29
CA LEU A 154 7.87 20.12 -1.13
C LEU A 154 9.17 20.57 -1.81
N GLN A 155 9.84 19.66 -2.52
CA GLN A 155 10.86 20.01 -3.51
C GLN A 155 10.20 20.17 -4.88
#